data_AF-A0A9Q0J6C7-F1
#
_entry.id   AF-A0A9Q0J6C7-F1
#
_cell.length_a   1.000
_cell.length_b   1.000
_cell.length_c   1.000
_cell.angle_alpha   90.00
_cell.angle_beta   90.00
_cell.angle_gamma   90.00
#
_symmetry.space_group_name_H-M   'P 1'
#
loop_
_entity.id
_entity.type
_entity.pdbx_description
1 polymer ?
#
loop_
_entity_poly.entity_id
_entity_poly.type
_entity_poly.pdbx_seq_one_letter_code
_entity_poly.pdbx_strand_id
1 'polypeptide(L)'
;MYQKGINQLPNPVLRCQTLQSLELINFKLIKRSFSSSTLTSLSLRYCTFTTGGRCYDVSAKFPNLKNLCLHRCRFGKFKVLKISGPNIIRVSINGIFAMGEGNSSEECKVELCAPNATYFCCDGNPFNFKTISLPALQHAFILPPSYPYEEVSDVEKIALLDLLQVISSAKYVTLSSYIVTVLIGVSGLEYQPSPFGKLKSLKLRGFYADRLSMLPEKVKSYLFPCPDTTIAENMRIEYLISGGSGGDIVERC
;
A
#
# COMPACT_ATOMS: atom_id res chain seq x y z
N MET A 1 -5.98 -4.75 -28.55
CA MET A 1 -5.60 -3.49 -29.22
C MET A 1 -6.09 -2.31 -28.39
N TYR A 2 -5.19 -1.58 -27.73
CA TYR A 2 -5.34 -0.18 -27.27
C TYR A 2 -3.93 0.35 -26.97
N GLN A 3 -3.17 0.74 -28.00
CA GLN A 3 -1.97 1.57 -27.80
C GLN A 3 -2.43 3.03 -27.76
N LYS A 4 -2.88 3.47 -26.58
CA LYS A 4 -3.09 4.89 -26.31
C LYS A 4 -1.69 5.51 -26.12
N GLY A 5 -1.41 6.59 -26.84
CA GLY A 5 -0.09 7.23 -26.91
C GLY A 5 0.58 7.34 -25.55
N ILE A 6 1.77 6.78 -25.42
CA ILE A 6 2.56 6.85 -24.20
C ILE A 6 3.15 8.25 -24.10
N ASN A 7 2.65 9.07 -23.19
CA ASN A 7 3.13 10.43 -22.99
C ASN A 7 4.50 10.40 -22.30
N GLN A 8 5.48 11.08 -22.88
CA GLN A 8 6.73 11.42 -22.20
C GLN A 8 6.55 12.74 -21.47
N LEU A 9 7.16 12.87 -20.30
CA LEU A 9 7.04 14.09 -19.52
C LEU A 9 7.85 15.24 -20.14
N PRO A 10 7.27 16.43 -20.38
CA PRO A 10 8.01 17.56 -20.90
C PRO A 10 9.10 18.02 -19.93
N ASN A 11 10.33 18.19 -20.43
CA ASN A 11 11.48 18.67 -19.65
C ASN A 11 11.24 19.99 -18.86
N PRO A 12 10.44 20.97 -19.34
CA PRO A 12 10.18 22.20 -18.59
C PRO A 12 9.49 21.98 -17.24
N VAL A 13 8.57 20.99 -17.15
CA VAL A 13 7.83 20.68 -15.91
C VAL A 13 8.80 20.25 -14.80
N LEU A 14 9.88 19.56 -15.18
CA LEU A 14 10.89 19.05 -14.25
C LEU A 14 11.91 20.10 -13.81
N ARG A 15 11.99 21.21 -14.53
CA ARG A 15 12.84 22.36 -14.19
C ARG A 15 12.06 23.45 -13.47
N CYS A 16 10.76 23.28 -13.26
CA CYS A 16 9.93 24.23 -12.56
C CYS A 16 10.29 24.26 -11.07
N GLN A 17 10.99 25.32 -10.65
CA GLN A 17 11.47 25.50 -9.27
C GLN A 17 10.37 25.89 -8.28
N THR A 18 9.15 26.14 -8.76
CA THR A 18 7.99 26.46 -7.92
C THR A 18 7.01 25.29 -7.80
N LEU A 19 7.24 24.21 -8.55
CA LEU A 19 6.32 23.08 -8.58
C LEU A 19 6.43 22.29 -7.27
N GLN A 20 5.35 22.28 -6.49
CA GLN A 20 5.27 21.58 -5.20
C GLN A 20 4.47 20.28 -5.28
N SER A 21 3.53 20.18 -6.22
CA SER A 21 2.66 19.02 -6.40
C SER A 21 2.65 18.58 -7.86
N LEU A 22 2.76 17.28 -8.09
CA LEU A 22 2.75 16.72 -9.43
C LEU A 22 1.91 15.45 -9.46
N GLU A 23 0.90 15.44 -10.33
CA GLU A 23 0.12 14.26 -10.65
C GLU A 23 0.37 13.87 -12.11
N LEU A 24 0.73 12.60 -12.33
CA LEU A 24 0.94 12.03 -13.65
C LEU A 24 0.09 10.78 -13.83
N ILE A 25 -0.60 10.72 -14.97
CA ILE A 25 -1.46 9.59 -15.34
C ILE A 25 -1.02 9.06 -16.71
N ASN A 26 -0.74 7.76 -16.83
CA ASN A 26 -0.33 7.09 -18.07
C ASN A 26 0.98 7.63 -18.70
N PHE A 27 1.95 8.03 -17.86
CA PHE A 27 3.27 8.50 -18.33
C PHE A 27 4.33 7.40 -18.34
N LYS A 28 5.25 7.46 -19.31
CA LYS A 28 6.49 6.68 -19.29
C LYS A 28 7.64 7.56 -18.77
N LEU A 29 8.21 7.13 -17.65
CA LEU A 29 9.29 7.84 -16.95
C LEU A 29 10.63 7.17 -17.30
N ILE A 30 11.55 7.97 -17.84
CA ILE A 30 12.89 7.55 -18.27
C ILE A 30 13.96 8.16 -17.35
N LYS A 31 15.02 7.39 -17.08
CA LYS A 31 15.96 7.48 -15.93
C LYS A 31 16.58 8.84 -15.66
N ARG A 32 16.68 9.72 -16.67
CA ARG A 32 17.59 10.87 -16.62
C ARG A 32 16.95 12.19 -16.21
N SER A 33 15.63 12.32 -16.20
CA SER A 33 15.00 13.64 -16.09
C SER A 33 14.04 13.81 -14.91
N PHE A 34 13.67 12.74 -14.19
CA PHE A 34 12.64 12.80 -13.16
C PHE A 34 13.20 12.98 -11.74
N SER A 35 13.53 14.22 -11.36
CA SER A 35 13.90 14.61 -9.98
C SER A 35 13.48 16.06 -9.70
N SER A 36 13.11 16.36 -8.46
CA SER A 36 12.81 17.73 -8.03
C SER A 36 13.07 17.89 -6.54
N SER A 37 13.73 18.99 -6.16
CA SER A 37 13.93 19.36 -4.76
C SER A 37 12.76 20.17 -4.19
N THR A 38 11.85 20.67 -5.01
CA THR A 38 10.74 21.54 -4.56
C THR A 38 9.46 20.75 -4.34
N LEU A 39 9.38 19.56 -4.93
CA LEU A 39 8.22 18.71 -4.87
C LEU A 39 8.00 18.15 -3.46
N THR A 40 6.81 18.40 -2.93
CA THR A 40 6.34 17.88 -1.65
C THR A 40 5.23 16.83 -1.82
N SER A 41 4.56 16.79 -2.97
CA SER A 41 3.52 15.82 -3.28
C SER A 41 3.70 15.21 -4.67
N LEU A 42 3.69 13.88 -4.75
CA LEU A 42 3.84 13.13 -5.99
C LEU A 42 2.75 12.05 -6.09
N SER A 43 1.91 12.14 -7.11
CA SER A 43 0.94 11.09 -7.47
C SER A 43 1.24 10.54 -8.85
N LEU A 44 1.47 9.24 -8.94
CA LEU A 44 1.75 8.54 -10.19
C LEU A 44 0.71 7.45 -10.38
N ARG A 45 -0.05 7.53 -11.46
CA ARG A 45 -1.12 6.58 -11.79
C ARG A 45 -0.86 5.96 -13.15
N TYR A 46 -0.85 4.63 -13.22
CA TYR A 46 -0.61 3.89 -14.46
C TYR A 46 0.73 4.26 -15.15
N CYS A 47 1.69 4.78 -14.39
CA CYS A 47 2.99 5.18 -14.91
C CYS A 47 3.91 3.97 -15.09
N THR A 48 4.76 4.01 -16.13
CA THR A 48 5.75 2.97 -16.39
C THR A 48 7.16 3.54 -16.29
N PHE A 49 8.01 2.94 -15.46
CA PHE A 49 9.41 3.30 -15.29
C PHE A 49 10.27 2.37 -16.14
N THR A 50 10.82 2.84 -17.26
CA THR A 50 11.62 1.99 -18.17
C THR A 50 13.10 2.16 -17.93
N THR A 51 13.51 2.11 -16.67
CA THR A 51 14.88 2.45 -16.30
C THR A 51 15.71 1.15 -16.14
N GLY A 52 17.01 1.17 -16.42
CA GLY A 52 17.89 0.02 -16.16
C GLY A 52 18.53 0.14 -14.79
N GLY A 53 18.36 -0.83 -13.88
CA GLY A 53 19.09 -0.87 -12.62
C GLY A 53 18.49 -1.77 -11.54
N ARG A 54 19.29 -2.00 -10.47
CA ARG A 54 18.97 -2.72 -9.23
C ARG A 54 17.72 -2.23 -8.51
N CYS A 55 17.74 -0.91 -8.26
CA CYS A 55 16.91 -0.22 -7.29
C CYS A 55 16.49 1.16 -7.83
N TYR A 56 15.28 1.60 -7.50
CA TYR A 56 14.79 2.96 -7.71
C TYR A 56 14.50 3.61 -6.36
N ASP A 57 15.27 4.65 -6.01
CA ASP A 57 15.14 5.39 -4.76
C ASP A 57 14.34 6.68 -5.01
N VAL A 58 13.06 6.67 -4.59
CA VAL A 58 12.14 7.82 -4.74
C VAL A 58 12.67 9.02 -3.96
N SER A 59 13.25 8.78 -2.79
CA SER A 59 13.67 9.83 -1.88
C SER A 59 14.96 10.51 -2.32
N ALA A 60 15.83 9.79 -3.02
CA ALA A 60 16.96 10.40 -3.73
C ALA A 60 16.53 11.32 -4.88
N LYS A 61 15.34 11.10 -5.47
CA LYS A 61 14.78 11.92 -6.55
C LYS A 61 13.93 13.08 -6.05
N PHE A 62 13.31 12.93 -4.88
CA PHE A 62 12.39 13.88 -4.28
C PHE A 62 12.69 14.02 -2.77
N PRO A 63 13.78 14.73 -2.39
CA PRO A 63 14.24 14.79 -1.00
C PRO A 63 13.26 15.49 -0.04
N ASN A 64 12.41 16.38 -0.56
CA ASN A 64 11.42 17.13 0.23
C ASN A 64 10.00 16.54 0.14
N LEU A 65 9.88 15.31 -0.36
CA LEU A 65 8.59 14.66 -0.55
C LEU A 65 7.92 14.36 0.81
N LYS A 66 6.68 14.80 0.95
CA LYS A 66 5.79 14.56 2.09
C LYS A 66 4.71 13.54 1.75
N ASN A 67 4.17 13.61 0.54
CA ASN A 67 3.06 12.77 0.09
C ASN A 67 3.49 11.98 -1.14
N LEU A 68 3.36 10.66 -1.08
CA LEU A 68 3.62 9.75 -2.19
C LEU A 68 2.39 8.88 -2.45
N CYS A 69 1.92 8.90 -3.69
CA CYS A 69 0.90 7.99 -4.20
C CYS A 69 1.41 7.28 -5.44
N LEU A 70 1.45 5.96 -5.40
CA LEU A 70 1.76 5.08 -6.52
C LEU A 70 0.54 4.22 -6.78
N HIS A 71 -0.05 4.30 -7.96
CA HIS A 71 -1.24 3.54 -8.32
C HIS A 71 -1.04 2.85 -9.67
N ARG A 72 -1.06 1.51 -9.67
CA ARG A 72 -0.90 0.68 -10.87
C ARG A 72 0.37 1.03 -11.65
N CYS A 73 1.45 1.36 -10.93
CA CYS A 73 2.74 1.68 -11.51
C CYS A 73 3.51 0.43 -11.91
N ARG A 74 4.18 0.49 -13.06
CA ARG A 74 5.02 -0.59 -13.57
C ARG A 74 6.49 -0.19 -13.51
N PHE A 75 7.30 -0.96 -12.80
CA PHE A 75 8.73 -0.76 -12.69
C PHE A 75 9.45 -1.77 -13.59
N GLY A 76 10.08 -1.28 -14.66
CA GLY A 76 10.83 -2.13 -15.57
C GLY A 76 12.21 -2.48 -15.01
N LYS A 77 12.58 -3.77 -15.00
CA LYS A 77 13.91 -4.29 -14.60
C LYS A 77 14.43 -3.97 -13.19
N PHE A 78 13.71 -3.24 -12.34
CA PHE A 78 14.10 -2.99 -10.94
C PHE A 78 13.59 -4.08 -10.02
N LYS A 79 14.49 -4.60 -9.17
CA LYS A 79 14.12 -5.56 -8.13
C LYS A 79 13.60 -4.87 -6.87
N VAL A 80 14.03 -3.61 -6.62
CA VAL A 80 13.69 -2.88 -5.38
C VAL A 80 13.19 -1.46 -5.66
N LEU A 81 12.05 -1.10 -5.07
CA LEU A 81 11.55 0.26 -4.93
C LEU A 81 11.84 0.74 -3.50
N LYS A 82 12.68 1.76 -3.37
CA LYS A 82 13.03 2.34 -2.08
C LYS A 82 12.31 3.67 -1.86
N ILE A 83 11.65 3.77 -0.71
CA ILE A 83 10.92 4.94 -0.24
C ILE A 83 11.44 5.20 1.18
N SER A 84 12.29 6.22 1.36
CA SER A 84 12.92 6.49 2.65
C SER A 84 13.13 7.96 2.91
N GLY A 85 12.49 8.53 3.94
CA GLY A 85 12.74 9.93 4.24
C GLY A 85 12.02 10.42 5.49
N PRO A 86 12.65 11.28 6.29
CA PRO A 86 12.02 11.85 7.48
C PRO A 86 10.89 12.82 7.14
N ASN A 87 10.85 13.34 5.91
CA ASN A 87 9.81 14.28 5.49
C ASN A 87 8.51 13.60 5.05
N ILE A 88 8.53 12.28 4.81
CA ILE A 88 7.39 11.52 4.31
C ILE A 88 6.35 11.39 5.42
N ILE A 89 5.14 11.88 5.15
CA ILE A 89 3.99 11.87 6.06
C ILE A 89 2.91 10.89 5.58
N ARG A 90 2.66 10.84 4.26
CA ARG A 90 1.61 10.02 3.64
C ARG A 90 2.19 9.14 2.54
N VAL A 91 1.98 7.83 2.64
CA VAL A 91 2.36 6.86 1.60
C VAL A 91 1.16 6.02 1.20
N SER A 92 0.85 6.00 -0.10
CA SER A 92 -0.15 5.13 -0.69
C SER A 92 0.49 4.33 -1.82
N ILE A 93 0.47 3.00 -1.70
CA ILE A 93 0.99 2.07 -2.70
C ILE A 93 -0.17 1.16 -3.11
N ASN A 94 -0.66 1.37 -4.32
CA ASN A 94 -1.68 0.54 -4.94
C ASN A 94 -1.11 -0.15 -6.17
N GLY A 95 -1.07 -1.48 -6.16
CA GLY A 95 -0.67 -2.31 -7.30
C GLY A 95 0.64 -1.87 -7.97
N ILE A 96 1.79 -2.32 -7.45
CA ILE A 96 3.07 -2.16 -8.13
C ILE A 96 3.44 -3.45 -8.85
N PHE A 97 3.95 -3.32 -10.07
CA PHE A 97 4.28 -4.47 -10.92
C PHE A 97 5.72 -4.37 -11.41
N ALA A 98 6.47 -5.47 -11.36
CA ALA A 98 7.72 -5.59 -12.10
C ALA A 98 7.44 -6.01 -13.54
N MET A 99 8.16 -5.44 -14.50
CA MET A 99 8.24 -6.01 -15.85
C MET A 99 9.49 -6.90 -15.90
N GLY A 100 9.29 -8.23 -15.89
CA GLY A 100 10.35 -9.21 -16.04
C GLY A 100 10.88 -9.34 -17.48
N GLU A 101 12.05 -9.96 -17.64
CA GLU A 101 12.48 -10.55 -18.91
C GLU A 101 12.08 -12.04 -18.89
N GLY A 102 11.09 -12.44 -19.70
CA GLY A 102 10.58 -13.82 -19.75
C GLY A 102 9.40 -14.12 -18.83
N ASN A 103 9.06 -15.42 -18.70
CA ASN A 103 7.89 -15.93 -17.95
C ASN A 103 8.08 -15.96 -16.42
N SER A 104 9.23 -15.51 -15.87
CA SER A 104 9.41 -15.41 -14.42
C SER A 104 9.06 -14.01 -13.93
N SER A 105 7.93 -13.91 -13.24
CA SER A 105 7.49 -12.71 -12.54
C SER A 105 8.29 -12.52 -11.24
N GLU A 106 9.56 -12.10 -11.34
CA GLU A 106 10.24 -11.56 -10.15
C GLU A 106 9.54 -10.25 -9.76
N GLU A 107 8.70 -10.29 -8.72
CA GLU A 107 7.95 -9.12 -8.25
C GLU A 107 8.89 -8.04 -7.70
N CYS A 108 8.55 -6.78 -7.94
CA CYS A 108 9.27 -5.63 -7.39
C CYS A 108 9.05 -5.59 -5.87
N LYS A 109 10.13 -5.68 -5.09
CA LYS A 109 10.06 -5.56 -3.63
C LYS A 109 10.18 -4.11 -3.18
N VAL A 110 9.52 -3.76 -2.08
CA VAL A 110 9.49 -2.42 -1.52
C VAL A 110 10.31 -2.36 -0.24
N GLU A 111 11.18 -1.36 -0.14
CA GLU A 111 11.82 -0.94 1.10
C GLU A 111 11.21 0.40 1.53
N LEU A 112 10.46 0.42 2.62
CA LEU A 112 9.73 1.59 3.11
C LEU A 112 10.20 1.99 4.52
N CYS A 113 10.94 3.07 4.63
CA CYS A 113 11.42 3.61 5.92
C CYS A 113 11.02 5.09 6.06
N ALA A 114 9.89 5.35 6.72
CA ALA A 114 9.35 6.70 6.86
C ALA A 114 9.02 6.96 8.34
N PRO A 115 9.98 7.44 9.15
CA PRO A 115 9.83 7.53 10.60
C PRO A 115 8.70 8.47 11.04
N ASN A 116 8.39 9.49 10.24
CA ASN A 116 7.34 10.48 10.52
C ASN A 116 6.04 10.21 9.73
N ALA A 117 5.93 9.08 9.02
CA ALA A 117 4.72 8.75 8.29
C ALA A 117 3.58 8.47 9.28
N THR A 118 2.50 9.23 9.14
CA THR A 118 1.28 9.08 9.96
C THR A 118 0.18 8.34 9.22
N TYR A 119 0.32 8.19 7.89
CA TYR A 119 -0.65 7.54 7.03
C TYR A 119 0.03 6.55 6.08
N PHE A 120 -0.49 5.33 6.04
CA PHE A 120 -0.05 4.28 5.15
C PHE A 120 -1.26 3.57 4.52
N CYS A 121 -1.25 3.44 3.20
CA CYS A 121 -2.20 2.66 2.44
C CYS A 121 -1.47 1.67 1.53
N CYS A 122 -1.84 0.40 1.63
CA CYS A 122 -1.42 -0.68 0.74
C CYS A 122 -2.67 -1.29 0.10
N ASP A 123 -2.94 -0.96 -1.16
CA ASP A 123 -4.09 -1.42 -1.94
C ASP A 123 -3.57 -2.27 -3.11
N GLY A 124 -3.06 -3.46 -2.80
CA GLY A 124 -2.33 -4.32 -3.73
C GLY A 124 -1.75 -5.52 -3.02
N ASN A 125 -0.71 -6.14 -3.58
CA ASN A 125 -0.03 -7.28 -2.95
C ASN A 125 0.68 -6.84 -1.65
N PRO A 126 0.23 -7.29 -0.45
CA PRO A 126 0.83 -6.90 0.82
C PRO A 126 2.14 -7.65 1.11
N PHE A 127 2.49 -8.66 0.30
CA PHE A 127 3.68 -9.51 0.46
C PHE A 127 4.92 -8.97 -0.29
N ASN A 128 4.80 -7.78 -0.89
CA ASN A 128 5.88 -7.17 -1.66
C ASN A 128 6.82 -6.30 -0.84
N PHE A 129 6.66 -6.22 0.48
CA PHE A 129 7.61 -5.49 1.32
C PHE A 129 8.79 -6.38 1.71
N LYS A 130 10.01 -5.91 1.39
CA LYS A 130 11.24 -6.50 1.92
C LYS A 130 11.57 -5.95 3.30
N THR A 131 11.29 -4.67 3.52
CA THR A 131 11.49 -4.00 4.81
C THR A 131 10.49 -2.86 4.93
N ILE A 132 9.90 -2.71 6.12
CA ILE A 132 8.96 -1.63 6.41
C ILE A 132 9.17 -1.10 7.85
N SER A 133 9.23 0.22 8.01
CA SER A 133 9.37 0.88 9.31
C SER A 133 8.58 2.18 9.32
N LEU A 134 7.53 2.22 10.15
CA LEU A 134 6.55 3.31 10.27
C LEU A 134 6.21 3.62 11.75
N PRO A 135 7.18 4.00 12.59
CA PRO A 135 6.97 4.14 14.04
C PRO A 135 5.93 5.20 14.44
N ALA A 136 5.75 6.27 13.65
CA ALA A 136 4.77 7.33 13.92
C ALA A 136 3.37 7.08 13.31
N LEU A 137 3.11 5.88 12.82
CA LEU A 137 1.88 5.57 12.08
C LEU A 137 0.63 5.77 12.94
N GLN A 138 -0.38 6.41 12.36
CA GLN A 138 -1.67 6.63 13.01
C GLN A 138 -2.81 5.98 12.24
N HIS A 139 -2.75 6.00 10.90
CA HIS A 139 -3.76 5.45 10.01
C HIS A 139 -3.13 4.41 9.08
N ALA A 140 -3.69 3.20 9.08
CA ALA A 140 -3.25 2.11 8.21
C ALA A 140 -4.43 1.53 7.41
N PHE A 141 -4.25 1.37 6.11
CA PHE A 141 -5.24 0.76 5.21
C PHE A 141 -4.56 -0.39 4.45
N ILE A 142 -4.93 -1.63 4.75
CA ILE A 142 -4.41 -2.82 4.07
C ILE A 142 -5.54 -3.46 3.28
N LEU A 143 -5.59 -3.12 2.00
CA LEU A 143 -6.72 -3.33 1.10
C LEU A 143 -6.33 -4.15 -0.15
N PRO A 144 -5.69 -5.32 -0.03
CA PRO A 144 -5.45 -6.16 -1.20
C PRO A 144 -6.75 -6.49 -1.94
N PRO A 145 -6.68 -6.62 -3.27
CA PRO A 145 -7.85 -7.00 -4.05
C PRO A 145 -8.26 -8.44 -3.74
N SER A 146 -9.57 -8.66 -3.60
CA SER A 146 -10.19 -9.98 -3.41
C SER A 146 -10.28 -10.73 -4.74
N TYR A 147 -9.15 -11.08 -5.36
CA TYR A 147 -9.15 -12.06 -6.45
C TYR A 147 -9.13 -13.47 -5.85
N PRO A 148 -9.64 -14.50 -6.56
CA PRO A 148 -9.41 -15.89 -6.19
C PRO A 148 -7.92 -16.19 -6.38
N TYR A 149 -7.11 -15.81 -5.40
CA TYR A 149 -5.73 -16.25 -5.35
C TYR A 149 -5.71 -17.75 -5.08
N GLU A 150 -4.72 -18.42 -5.66
CA GLU A 150 -4.28 -19.74 -5.22
C GLU A 150 -4.05 -19.72 -3.70
N GLU A 151 -4.00 -20.91 -3.09
CA GLU A 151 -3.77 -21.04 -1.65
C GLU A 151 -2.53 -20.22 -1.24
N VAL A 152 -2.73 -19.25 -0.34
CA VAL A 152 -1.67 -18.35 0.12
C VAL A 152 -0.60 -19.19 0.81
N SER A 153 0.64 -19.06 0.35
CA SER A 153 1.77 -19.81 0.89
C SER A 153 2.07 -19.42 2.34
N ASP A 154 2.73 -20.30 3.10
CA ASP A 154 3.11 -19.98 4.48
C ASP A 154 4.09 -18.78 4.56
N VAL A 155 4.91 -18.57 3.53
CA VAL A 155 5.79 -17.39 3.42
C VAL A 155 4.96 -16.10 3.33
N GLU A 156 3.89 -16.09 2.54
CA GLU A 156 3.00 -14.94 2.43
C GLU A 156 2.18 -14.71 3.70
N LYS A 157 1.73 -15.78 4.36
CA LYS A 157 1.09 -15.69 5.68
C LYS A 157 2.01 -15.04 6.72
N ILE A 158 3.29 -15.45 6.78
CA ILE A 158 4.28 -14.84 7.67
C ILE A 158 4.49 -13.36 7.31
N ALA A 159 4.65 -13.04 6.03
CA ALA A 159 4.80 -11.66 5.57
C ALA A 159 3.60 -10.77 5.95
N LEU A 160 2.39 -11.33 5.94
CA LEU A 160 1.21 -10.64 6.46
C LEU A 160 1.31 -10.37 7.97
N LEU A 161 1.68 -11.35 8.78
CA LEU A 161 1.83 -11.17 10.22
C LEU A 161 2.88 -10.11 10.54
N ASP A 162 4.02 -10.11 9.82
CA ASP A 162 5.05 -9.08 9.94
C ASP A 162 4.50 -7.69 9.60
N LEU A 163 3.71 -7.57 8.52
CA LEU A 163 3.06 -6.32 8.15
C LEU A 163 2.08 -5.83 9.22
N LEU A 164 1.28 -6.74 9.80
CA LEU A 164 0.36 -6.42 10.90
C LEU A 164 1.12 -5.95 12.14
N GLN A 165 2.27 -6.56 12.45
CA GLN A 165 3.13 -6.13 13.54
C GLN A 165 3.71 -4.73 13.29
N VAL A 166 4.05 -4.40 12.04
CA VAL A 166 4.56 -3.07 11.68
C VAL A 166 3.51 -1.98 11.87
N ILE A 167 2.23 -2.28 11.60
CA ILE A 167 1.13 -1.32 11.80
C ILE A 167 0.53 -1.37 13.22
N SER A 168 1.13 -2.12 14.15
CA SER A 168 0.69 -2.26 15.55
C SER A 168 0.49 -0.93 16.30
N SER A 169 1.26 0.09 15.94
CA SER A 169 1.18 1.42 16.55
C SER A 169 0.01 2.27 16.05
N ALA A 170 -0.65 1.87 14.96
CA ALA A 170 -1.74 2.62 14.35
C ALA A 170 -2.97 2.68 15.25
N LYS A 171 -3.65 3.83 15.24
CA LYS A 171 -4.89 4.07 15.99
C LYS A 171 -6.12 3.70 15.17
N TYR A 172 -6.04 3.86 13.85
CA TYR A 172 -7.14 3.62 12.93
C TYR A 172 -6.66 2.67 11.84
N VAL A 173 -7.22 1.46 11.83
CA VAL A 173 -6.85 0.42 10.88
C VAL A 173 -8.07 0.03 10.06
N THR A 174 -7.89 -0.07 8.75
CA THR A 174 -8.86 -0.70 7.84
C THR A 174 -8.20 -1.88 7.15
N LEU A 175 -8.79 -3.07 7.30
CA LEU A 175 -8.33 -4.30 6.64
C LEU A 175 -9.38 -4.75 5.63
N SER A 176 -8.96 -5.27 4.48
CA SER A 176 -9.89 -5.94 3.56
C SER A 176 -10.31 -7.30 4.10
N SER A 177 -11.40 -7.83 3.55
CA SER A 177 -11.89 -9.15 3.88
C SER A 177 -10.91 -10.26 3.52
N TYR A 178 -10.08 -10.04 2.51
CA TYR A 178 -9.02 -10.96 2.11
C TYR A 178 -8.03 -11.22 3.25
N ILE A 179 -7.63 -10.18 3.99
CA ILE A 179 -6.71 -10.32 5.13
C ILE A 179 -7.26 -11.29 6.16
N VAL A 180 -8.56 -11.20 6.45
CA VAL A 180 -9.24 -12.11 7.38
C VAL A 180 -9.22 -13.54 6.85
N THR A 181 -9.50 -13.75 5.56
CA THR A 181 -9.42 -15.08 4.94
C THR A 181 -8.03 -15.70 5.10
N VAL A 182 -6.97 -14.92 4.89
CA VAL A 182 -5.59 -15.41 5.10
C VAL A 182 -5.34 -15.79 6.55
N LEU A 183 -5.81 -14.97 7.50
CA LEU A 183 -5.67 -15.25 8.95
C LEU A 183 -6.40 -16.54 9.38
N ILE A 184 -7.54 -16.88 8.76
CA ILE A 184 -8.22 -18.16 9.03
C ILE A 184 -7.29 -19.34 8.71
N GLY A 185 -6.47 -19.23 7.66
CA GLY A 185 -5.50 -20.24 7.24
C GLY A 185 -4.16 -20.23 7.97
N VAL A 186 -3.96 -19.35 8.95
CA VAL A 186 -2.75 -19.31 9.79
C VAL A 186 -2.89 -20.33 10.92
N SER A 187 -1.92 -21.25 11.00
CA SER A 187 -1.79 -22.24 12.08
C SER A 187 -1.18 -21.60 13.33
N GLY A 188 -1.75 -21.89 14.50
CA GLY A 188 -1.25 -21.37 15.79
C GLY A 188 -1.53 -19.88 16.02
N LEU A 189 -2.42 -19.27 15.22
CA LEU A 189 -2.83 -17.88 15.39
C LEU A 189 -3.44 -17.63 16.79
N GLU A 190 -4.12 -18.63 17.35
CA GLU A 190 -4.71 -18.61 18.69
C GLU A 190 -3.70 -18.40 19.82
N TYR A 191 -2.42 -18.67 19.58
CA TYR A 191 -1.33 -18.43 20.54
C TYR A 191 -0.62 -17.10 20.32
N GLN A 192 -0.93 -16.39 19.23
CA GLN A 192 -0.31 -15.10 18.92
C GLN A 192 -1.05 -13.98 19.63
N PRO A 193 -0.33 -13.06 20.30
CA PRO A 193 -0.95 -11.88 20.86
C PRO A 193 -1.46 -10.97 19.75
N SER A 194 -2.51 -10.21 20.04
CA SER A 194 -2.97 -9.18 19.11
C SER A 194 -1.87 -8.13 18.88
N PRO A 195 -1.58 -7.74 17.63
CA PRO A 195 -0.60 -6.71 17.35
C PRO A 195 -1.10 -5.31 17.74
N PHE A 196 -2.40 -5.13 17.98
CA PHE A 196 -3.02 -3.81 18.01
C PHE A 196 -3.20 -3.19 19.41
N GLY A 197 -2.11 -2.95 20.13
CA GLY A 197 -2.17 -2.41 21.51
C GLY A 197 -2.65 -0.95 21.64
N LYS A 198 -2.75 -0.18 20.55
CA LYS A 198 -3.11 1.26 20.56
C LYS A 198 -4.37 1.58 19.75
N LEU A 199 -5.12 0.56 19.35
CA LEU A 199 -6.22 0.69 18.41
C LEU A 199 -7.38 1.48 19.01
N LYS A 200 -7.91 2.42 18.25
CA LYS A 200 -9.17 3.13 18.53
C LYS A 200 -10.29 2.69 17.60
N SER A 201 -9.96 2.26 16.39
CA SER A 201 -10.93 1.82 15.39
C SER A 201 -10.32 0.76 14.48
N LEU A 202 -11.03 -0.36 14.32
CA LEU A 202 -10.79 -1.34 13.28
C LEU A 202 -11.99 -1.39 12.34
N LYS A 203 -11.76 -1.22 11.04
CA LYS A 203 -12.76 -1.41 10.00
C LYS A 203 -12.40 -2.62 9.15
N LEU A 204 -13.36 -3.51 8.89
CA LEU A 204 -13.19 -4.63 7.97
C LEU A 204 -13.98 -4.34 6.69
N ARG A 205 -13.28 -4.04 5.59
CA ARG A 205 -13.87 -3.72 4.29
C ARG A 205 -14.22 -5.00 3.54
N GLY A 206 -15.42 -5.06 2.95
CA GLY A 206 -15.89 -6.26 2.24
C GLY A 206 -16.39 -7.37 3.17
N PHE A 207 -16.52 -7.08 4.47
CA PHE A 207 -17.30 -7.88 5.41
C PHE A 207 -18.67 -7.23 5.58
N TYR A 208 -19.72 -8.01 5.38
CA TYR A 208 -21.06 -7.64 5.81
C TYR A 208 -21.18 -7.88 7.33
N ALA A 209 -21.99 -7.08 8.03
CA ALA A 209 -22.07 -7.11 9.50
C ALA A 209 -22.51 -8.48 10.05
N ASP A 210 -23.38 -9.17 9.31
CA ASP A 210 -23.79 -10.55 9.58
C ASP A 210 -22.61 -11.54 9.57
N ARG A 211 -21.63 -11.35 8.69
CA ARG A 211 -20.43 -12.20 8.58
C ARG A 211 -19.40 -11.97 9.68
N LEU A 212 -19.48 -10.89 10.46
CA LEU A 212 -18.60 -10.70 11.62
C LEU A 212 -18.84 -11.74 12.71
N SER A 213 -20.11 -12.13 12.89
CA SER A 213 -20.49 -13.21 13.81
C SER A 213 -19.84 -14.55 13.45
N MET A 214 -19.62 -14.77 12.14
CA MET A 214 -19.06 -16.00 11.57
C MET A 214 -17.53 -16.06 11.62
N LEU A 215 -16.85 -15.02 12.11
CA LEU A 215 -15.39 -15.06 12.25
C LEU A 215 -14.97 -16.13 13.26
N PRO A 216 -13.99 -16.99 12.94
CA PRO A 216 -13.44 -17.92 13.92
C PRO A 216 -12.88 -17.18 15.13
N GLU A 217 -13.06 -17.73 16.33
CA GLU A 217 -12.62 -17.10 17.58
C GLU A 217 -11.12 -16.77 17.57
N LYS A 218 -10.28 -17.62 16.97
CA LYS A 218 -8.83 -17.35 16.82
C LYS A 218 -8.52 -16.06 16.04
N VAL A 219 -9.34 -15.71 15.06
CA VAL A 219 -9.17 -14.47 14.27
C VAL A 219 -9.71 -13.29 15.05
N LYS A 220 -10.81 -13.48 15.78
CA LYS A 220 -11.36 -12.44 16.66
C LYS A 220 -10.37 -12.06 17.76
N SER A 221 -9.86 -13.04 18.51
CA SER A 221 -8.89 -12.80 19.59
C SER A 221 -7.61 -12.11 19.10
N TYR A 222 -7.16 -12.47 17.89
CA TYR A 222 -5.99 -11.86 17.29
C TYR A 222 -6.22 -10.42 16.81
N LEU A 223 -7.37 -10.11 16.20
CA LEU A 223 -7.64 -8.76 15.68
C LEU A 223 -8.20 -7.80 16.75
N PHE A 224 -8.88 -8.31 17.78
CA PHE A 224 -9.58 -7.51 18.79
C PHE A 224 -8.97 -7.78 20.18
N PRO A 225 -7.98 -6.97 20.63
CA PRO A 225 -7.31 -7.18 21.90
C PRO A 225 -8.19 -6.96 23.13
N CYS A 226 -9.35 -6.29 22.98
CA CYS A 226 -10.28 -6.03 24.07
C CYS A 226 -11.74 -6.22 23.63
N PRO A 227 -12.55 -7.00 24.36
CA PRO A 227 -13.98 -7.18 24.06
C PRO A 227 -14.79 -5.88 24.22
N ASP A 228 -14.28 -4.90 24.99
CA ASP A 228 -14.92 -3.59 25.24
C ASP A 228 -14.51 -2.50 24.23
N THR A 229 -13.67 -2.82 23.24
CA THR A 229 -13.57 -1.93 22.08
C THR A 229 -14.98 -1.87 21.52
N THR A 230 -15.61 -0.69 21.50
CA THR A 230 -16.92 -0.45 20.88
C THR A 230 -16.89 -0.93 19.42
N ILE A 231 -17.08 -2.23 19.24
CA ILE A 231 -17.23 -2.96 17.99
C ILE A 231 -18.60 -2.57 17.38
N ALA A 232 -19.48 -1.90 18.14
CA ALA A 232 -20.87 -1.68 17.77
C ALA A 232 -21.22 -0.27 17.23
N GLU A 233 -20.53 0.83 17.55
CA GLU A 233 -21.12 2.17 17.29
C GLU A 233 -20.36 3.11 16.35
N ASN A 234 -19.14 2.77 15.92
CA ASN A 234 -18.42 3.53 14.88
C ASN A 234 -17.97 2.70 13.69
N MET A 235 -18.57 1.52 13.48
CA MET A 235 -18.56 0.81 12.20
C MET A 235 -19.35 1.63 11.16
N ARG A 236 -18.74 2.70 10.65
CA ARG A 236 -19.07 3.16 9.30
C ARG A 236 -18.48 2.16 8.32
N ILE A 237 -19.29 1.14 7.99
CA ILE A 237 -19.13 0.32 6.81
C ILE A 237 -19.39 1.25 5.63
N GLU A 238 -18.33 1.85 5.11
CA GLU A 238 -18.41 2.58 3.84
C GLU A 238 -18.33 1.54 2.72
N TYR A 239 -19.49 1.32 2.10
CA TYR A 239 -19.62 0.52 0.90
C TYR A 239 -18.86 1.20 -0.23
N LEU A 240 -17.73 0.63 -0.59
CA LEU A 240 -17.10 0.92 -1.86
C LEU A 240 -17.52 -0.20 -2.80
N ILE A 241 -18.71 -0.02 -3.40
CA ILE A 241 -19.24 -0.89 -4.43
C ILE A 241 -18.22 -0.93 -5.58
N SER A 242 -17.48 -2.02 -5.71
CA SER A 242 -16.73 -2.33 -6.91
C SER A 242 -17.73 -2.84 -7.96
N GLY A 243 -18.47 -1.91 -8.55
CA GLY A 243 -19.41 -2.17 -9.63
C GLY A 243 -19.10 -1.22 -10.78
N GLY A 244 -18.51 -1.75 -11.85
CA GLY A 244 -18.38 -1.04 -13.12
C GLY A 244 -17.19 -0.09 -13.20
N SER A 245 -16.62 -0.04 -14.41
CA SER A 245 -15.51 0.80 -14.84
C SER A 245 -15.47 2.21 -14.23
N GLY A 246 -14.32 2.57 -13.65
CA GLY A 246 -13.89 3.96 -13.48
C GLY A 246 -14.83 4.83 -12.65
N GLY A 247 -14.75 4.72 -11.32
CA GLY A 247 -15.44 5.62 -10.41
C GLY A 247 -14.67 5.73 -9.11
N ASP A 248 -14.35 6.95 -8.73
CA ASP A 248 -13.38 7.35 -7.73
C ASP A 248 -13.52 6.71 -6.34
N ILE A 249 -12.44 6.07 -5.90
CA ILE A 249 -12.06 6.07 -4.48
C ILE A 249 -10.74 6.83 -4.42
N VAL A 250 -10.83 8.08 -4.85
CA VAL A 250 -9.90 9.12 -4.50
C VAL A 250 -10.51 9.80 -3.29
N GLU A 251 -10.55 9.10 -2.14
CA GLU A 251 -10.43 9.86 -0.91
C GLU A 251 -9.03 10.46 -0.94
N ARG A 252 -9.04 11.74 -1.29
CA ARG A 252 -7.91 12.61 -1.64
C ARG A 252 -6.62 12.19 -0.92
N CYS A 253 -5.65 11.75 -1.71
CA CYS A 253 -4.24 11.75 -1.32
C CYS A 253 -3.85 13.14 -0.81
#